data_AF-A0A453FZU6-F1
#
_entry.id   AF-A0A453FZU6-F1
#
_cell.length_a   1.000
_cell.length_b   1.000
_cell.length_c   1.000
_cell.angle_alpha   90.00
_cell.angle_beta   90.00
_cell.angle_gamma   90.00
#
_symmetry.space_group_name_H-M   'P 1'
#
loop_
_entity.id
_entity.type
_entity.pdbx_description
1 polymer ?
#
loop_
_entity_poly.entity_id
_entity_poly.type
_entity_poly.pdbx_seq_one_letter_code
_entity_poly.pdbx_strand_id
1 'polypeptide(L)'
;MNAIKKAWLIAYKDSHKQIQDYELVYIDVLKQENGIDCGFFTLMFLELWNGKNNPAFTHDQVPALKKILTLRWLNHTHNKCKQWSHHLFGNNS
;
A
#
# COMPACT_ATOMS: atom_id res chain seq x y z
N MET A 1 -16.07 21.38 1.13
CA MET A 1 -14.72 20.77 1.15
C MET A 1 -14.82 19.29 1.51
N ASN A 2 -14.22 18.39 0.71
CA ASN A 2 -14.28 16.95 0.95
C ASN A 2 -13.43 16.49 2.15
N ALA A 3 -13.62 15.26 2.62
CA ALA A 3 -12.97 14.71 3.81
C ALA A 3 -11.44 14.69 3.72
N ILE A 4 -10.88 14.37 2.54
CA ILE A 4 -9.42 14.34 2.30
C ILE A 4 -8.83 15.74 2.48
N LYS A 5 -9.45 16.76 1.88
CA LYS A 5 -9.02 18.17 2.00
C LYS A 5 -9.16 18.69 3.44
N LYS A 6 -10.20 18.27 4.18
CA LYS A 6 -10.34 18.57 5.62
C LYS A 6 -9.23 17.93 6.45
N ALA A 7 -8.95 16.65 6.23
CA ALA A 7 -7.90 15.93 6.94
C ALA A 7 -6.53 16.56 6.67
N TRP A 8 -6.25 16.96 5.42
CA TRP A 8 -5.03 17.68 5.06
C TRP A 8 -4.89 18.99 5.84
N LEU A 9 -5.93 19.81 5.87
CA LEU A 9 -5.89 21.09 6.58
C LEU A 9 -5.62 20.90 8.08
N ILE A 10 -6.16 19.86 8.71
CA ILE A 10 -5.92 19.57 10.13
C ILE A 10 -4.46 19.12 10.36
N ALA A 11 -3.98 18.18 9.55
CA ALA A 11 -2.65 17.59 9.72
C ALA A 11 -1.51 18.52 9.27
N TYR A 12 -1.78 19.40 8.29
CA TYR A 12 -0.78 20.21 7.58
C TYR A 12 -1.21 21.68 7.47
N LYS A 13 -1.83 22.22 8.52
CA LYS A 13 -2.33 23.61 8.56
C LYS A 13 -1.27 24.64 8.17
N ASP A 14 -0.01 24.42 8.57
CA ASP A 14 1.10 25.35 8.37
C ASP A 14 1.93 25.03 7.09
N SER A 15 1.49 24.06 6.27
CA SER A 15 2.18 23.71 5.03
C SER A 15 2.05 24.83 3.99
N HIS A 16 3.17 25.19 3.36
CA HIS A 16 3.18 26.07 2.19
C HIS A 16 2.50 25.46 0.95
N LYS A 17 2.27 24.13 0.96
CA LYS A 17 1.53 23.42 -0.09
C LYS A 17 0.17 23.01 0.44
N GLN A 18 -0.85 23.71 -0.03
CA GLN A 18 -2.26 23.44 0.24
C GLN A 18 -2.87 22.72 -0.97
N ILE A 19 -3.77 21.75 -0.72
CA ILE A 19 -4.40 20.90 -1.74
C ILE A 19 -5.82 21.35 -2.11
N GLN A 20 -6.24 22.51 -1.62
CA GLN A 20 -7.62 22.99 -1.64
C GLN A 20 -8.08 23.27 -3.07
N ASP A 21 -7.16 23.75 -3.90
CA ASP A 21 -7.40 24.09 -5.31
C ASP A 21 -7.12 22.91 -6.26
N TYR A 22 -6.58 21.80 -5.77
CA TYR A 22 -6.33 20.61 -6.57
C TYR A 22 -7.63 19.82 -6.78
N GLU A 23 -7.80 19.27 -7.97
CA GLU A 23 -8.87 18.32 -8.25
C GLU A 23 -8.64 17.01 -7.48
N LEU A 24 -9.73 16.39 -7.03
CA LEU A 24 -9.69 14.99 -6.60
C LEU A 24 -10.16 14.12 -7.74
N VAL A 25 -9.27 13.26 -8.23
CA VAL A 25 -9.54 12.35 -9.33
C VAL A 25 -9.71 10.94 -8.78
N TYR A 26 -10.77 10.26 -9.21
CA TYR A 26 -10.91 8.82 -9.01
C TYR A 26 -10.10 8.11 -10.08
N ILE A 27 -9.11 7.35 -9.66
CA ILE A 27 -8.28 6.56 -10.57
C ILE A 27 -8.92 5.18 -10.65
N ASP A 28 -9.25 4.76 -11.87
CA ASP A 28 -9.67 3.38 -12.10
C ASP A 28 -8.46 2.47 -12.03
N VAL A 29 -8.52 1.47 -11.18
CA VAL A 29 -7.42 0.56 -10.87
C VAL A 29 -7.89 -0.88 -10.95
N LEU A 30 -6.96 -1.82 -10.97
CA LEU A 30 -7.28 -3.25 -10.94
C LEU A 30 -8.13 -3.57 -9.70
N LYS A 31 -9.39 -3.97 -9.91
CA LYS A 31 -10.31 -4.35 -8.83
C LYS A 31 -9.97 -5.74 -8.34
N GLN A 32 -9.78 -5.91 -7.03
CA GLN A 32 -9.63 -7.24 -6.45
C GLN A 32 -10.86 -8.12 -6.72
N GLU A 33 -10.63 -9.41 -6.97
CA GLU A 33 -11.71 -10.39 -7.19
C GLU A 33 -12.18 -11.06 -5.89
N ASN A 34 -11.42 -10.89 -4.81
CA ASN A 34 -11.71 -11.49 -3.50
C ASN A 34 -11.85 -10.44 -2.40
N GLY A 35 -12.38 -10.84 -1.25
CA GLY A 35 -12.65 -9.94 -0.11
C GLY A 35 -11.50 -9.78 0.89
N ILE A 36 -10.36 -10.46 0.69
CA ILE A 36 -9.28 -10.58 1.71
C ILE A 36 -8.00 -9.83 1.33
N ASP A 37 -7.87 -9.40 0.08
CA ASP A 37 -6.63 -8.82 -0.44
C ASP A 37 -6.59 -7.29 -0.44
N CYS A 38 -7.59 -6.63 0.15
CA CYS A 38 -7.75 -5.18 0.01
C CYS A 38 -6.55 -4.40 0.55
N GLY A 39 -5.99 -4.86 1.67
CA GLY A 39 -4.77 -4.28 2.26
C GLY A 39 -3.55 -4.48 1.36
N PHE A 40 -3.42 -5.65 0.72
CA PHE A 40 -2.34 -5.91 -0.22
C PHE A 40 -2.46 -5.05 -1.48
N PHE A 41 -3.64 -4.97 -2.10
CA PHE A 41 -3.87 -4.11 -3.27
C PHE A 41 -3.56 -2.64 -2.97
N THR A 42 -3.98 -2.14 -1.81
CA THR A 42 -3.68 -0.76 -1.36
C THR A 42 -2.17 -0.50 -1.31
N LEU A 43 -1.39 -1.41 -0.73
CA LEU A 43 0.07 -1.27 -0.62
C LEU A 43 0.75 -1.39 -1.98
N MET A 44 0.28 -2.30 -2.84
CA MET A 44 0.81 -2.45 -4.20
C MET A 44 0.57 -1.19 -5.05
N PHE A 45 -0.63 -0.60 -4.96
CA PHE A 45 -0.91 0.65 -5.69
C PHE A 45 -0.04 1.79 -5.20
N LEU A 46 0.24 1.89 -3.90
CA LEU A 46 1.14 2.90 -3.36
C LEU A 46 2.59 2.69 -3.82
N GLU A 47 3.09 1.45 -3.73
CA GLU A 47 4.47 1.09 -4.10
C GLU A 47 4.75 1.32 -5.59
N LEU A 48 3.79 1.00 -6.45
CA LEU A 48 3.95 1.09 -7.91
C LEU A 48 3.41 2.40 -8.51
N TRP A 49 2.92 3.33 -7.67
CA TRP A 49 2.36 4.59 -8.14
C TRP A 49 3.43 5.45 -8.83
N ASN A 50 3.35 5.56 -10.16
CA ASN A 50 4.24 6.42 -10.95
C ASN A 50 3.56 7.73 -11.38
N GLY A 51 2.42 8.08 -10.78
CA GLY A 51 1.63 9.25 -11.15
C GLY A 51 0.75 9.06 -12.40
N LYS A 52 0.71 7.85 -12.99
CA LYS A 52 -0.16 7.54 -14.15
C LYS A 52 -1.27 6.55 -13.76
N ASN A 53 -2.38 6.64 -14.48
CA ASN A 53 -3.61 5.89 -14.23
C ASN A 53 -3.62 4.44 -14.79
N ASN A 54 -2.46 3.82 -15.01
CA ASN A 54 -2.41 2.47 -15.60
C ASN A 54 -2.32 1.40 -14.52
N PRO A 55 -2.96 0.23 -14.69
CA PRO A 55 -2.82 -0.86 -13.74
C PRO A 55 -1.36 -1.31 -13.70
N ALA A 56 -0.76 -1.16 -12.52
CA ALA A 56 0.67 -1.40 -12.34
C ALA A 56 1.03 -2.90 -12.23
N PHE A 57 0.03 -3.78 -12.15
CA PHE A 57 0.15 -5.23 -12.06
C PHE A 57 -1.15 -5.91 -12.53
N THR A 58 -1.13 -7.23 -12.73
CA THR A 58 -2.29 -8.06 -13.09
C THR A 58 -2.67 -9.05 -11.96
N HIS A 59 -3.87 -9.64 -12.03
CA HIS A 59 -4.32 -10.65 -11.06
C HIS A 59 -3.37 -11.85 -10.95
N ASP A 60 -2.86 -12.33 -12.07
CA ASP A 60 -1.93 -13.47 -12.12
C ASP A 60 -0.61 -13.20 -11.37
N GLN A 61 -0.24 -11.92 -11.25
CA GLN A 61 0.98 -11.51 -10.56
C GLN A 61 0.79 -11.39 -9.04
N VAL A 62 -0.46 -11.26 -8.55
CA VAL A 62 -0.77 -11.05 -7.11
C VAL A 62 -0.14 -12.13 -6.22
N PRO A 63 -0.26 -13.45 -6.50
CA PRO A 63 0.34 -14.47 -5.65
C PRO A 63 1.87 -14.36 -5.54
N ALA A 64 2.55 -14.03 -6.64
CA ALA A 64 4.00 -13.88 -6.67
C ALA A 64 4.44 -12.61 -5.92
N LEU A 65 3.77 -11.48 -6.17
CA LEU A 65 4.05 -10.20 -5.52
C LEU A 65 3.84 -10.27 -4.01
N LYS A 66 2.81 -10.97 -3.52
CA LYS A 66 2.61 -11.24 -2.09
C LYS A 66 3.81 -11.93 -1.45
N LYS A 67 4.35 -12.96 -2.11
CA LYS A 67 5.52 -13.71 -1.59
C LYS A 67 6.75 -12.81 -1.54
N ILE A 68 7.01 -12.05 -2.61
CA ILE A 68 8.15 -11.14 -2.71
C ILE A 68 8.07 -10.05 -1.65
N LEU A 69 6.92 -9.37 -1.52
CA LEU A 69 6.76 -8.29 -0.55
C LEU A 69 6.80 -8.80 0.88
N THR A 70 6.14 -9.91 1.18
CA THR A 70 6.23 -10.55 2.51
C THR A 70 7.70 -10.82 2.86
N LEU A 71 8.45 -11.45 1.95
CA LEU A 71 9.88 -11.71 2.18
C LEU A 71 10.68 -10.41 2.41
N ARG A 72 10.43 -9.35 1.61
CA ARG A 72 11.09 -8.06 1.77
C ARG A 72 10.78 -7.41 3.12
N TRP A 73 9.51 -7.41 3.54
CA TRP A 73 9.10 -6.83 4.82
C TRP A 73 9.66 -7.61 6.01
N LEU A 74 9.63 -8.95 5.94
CA LEU A 74 10.20 -9.80 6.98
C LEU A 74 11.71 -9.53 7.18
N ASN A 75 12.44 -9.32 6.08
CA ASN A 75 13.88 -9.04 6.10
C ASN A 75 14.25 -7.55 6.24
N HIS A 76 13.27 -6.64 6.24
CA HIS A 76 13.56 -5.20 6.27
C HIS A 76 14.27 -4.80 7.57
N THR A 77 15.23 -3.88 7.50
CA THR A 77 16.00 -3.41 8.67
C THR A 77 15.11 -2.79 9.75
N HIS A 78 14.06 -2.10 9.33
CA HIS A 78 13.04 -1.53 10.23
C HIS A 78 12.01 -2.53 10.76
N ASN A 79 12.01 -3.78 10.29
CA ASN A 79 11.15 -4.80 10.89
C ASN A 79 11.70 -5.18 12.27
N LYS A 80 11.01 -4.72 13.32
CA LYS A 80 11.36 -4.98 14.72
C LYS A 80 10.88 -6.35 15.22
N CYS A 81 9.93 -6.98 14.53
CA CYS A 81 9.35 -8.25 14.93
C CYS A 81 10.24 -9.42 14.47
N LYS A 82 11.43 -9.60 15.05
CA LYS A 82 12.41 -10.61 14.58
C LYS A 82 11.99 -12.06 14.81
N GLN A 83 11.01 -12.29 15.68
CA GLN A 83 10.43 -13.61 15.98
C GLN A 83 9.47 -14.15 14.91
N TRP A 84 9.27 -13.42 13.81
CA TRP A 84 8.41 -13.85 12.71
C TRP A 84 8.80 -15.23 12.16
N SER A 85 10.09 -15.55 12.13
CA SER A 85 10.60 -16.82 11.59
C SER A 85 10.17 -18.00 12.44
N HIS A 86 10.16 -17.84 13.77
CA HIS A 86 9.69 -18.84 14.71
C HIS A 86 8.19 -19.11 14.53
N HIS A 87 7.38 -18.06 14.32
CA HIS A 87 5.94 -18.21 14.08
C HIS A 87 5.59 -18.80 12.71
N LEU A 88 6.41 -18.58 11.69
CA LEU A 88 6.14 -19.06 10.33
C LEU A 88 6.71 -20.43 10.03
N PHE A 89 7.86 -20.78 10.62
CA PHE A 89 8.55 -22.03 10.30
C PHE A 89 8.52 -23.05 11.45
N GLY A 90 8.10 -22.66 12.66
CA GLY A 90 8.19 -23.51 13.84
C GLY A 90 9.64 -23.90 14.14
N ASN A 91 9.87 -24.52 15.30
CA ASN A 91 11.17 -25.12 15.60
C ASN A 91 11.42 -26.31 14.66
N ASN A 92 11.97 -26.05 13.47
CA ASN A 92 12.65 -27.08 12.69
C ASN A 92 14.11 -27.15 13.14
N SER A 93 14.33 -28.01 14.16
CA SER A 93 15.59 -28.58 14.67
C SER A 93 16.71 -27.62 15.06
#